data_AF-A0YC32-F1
#
_entry.id   AF-A0YC32-F1
#
_cell.length_a   1.000
_cell.length_b   1.000
_cell.length_c   1.000
_cell.angle_alpha   90.00
_cell.angle_beta   90.00
_cell.angle_gamma   90.00
#
_symmetry.space_group_name_H-M   'P 1'
#
loop_
_entity.id
_entity.type
_entity.pdbx_description
1 polymer ?
#
loop_
_entity_poly.entity_id
_entity_poly.type
_entity_poly.pdbx_seq_one_letter_code
_entity_poly.pdbx_strand_id
1 'polypeptide(L)'
;MYGPLHAHLALDPYPKEHLIKSRKNVIAWLERMDKTPQKIGDWLPNDDIPATLIPILHSQCQDQLPCIHQLMDKTRDWINKHSAEITLPRFIGKVDYQINGAEGKRLCTPYTQWMYERVLAPIHAAVEPQRAELIQWLSQQNIPFKLIQPKDSLVFQQSRLWRKAKL
;
A
#
# COMPACT_ATOMS: atom_id res chain seq x y z
N MET A 1 6.86 -1.41 -12.82
CA MET A 1 7.07 -1.35 -14.29
C MET A 1 7.75 -2.62 -14.82
N TYR A 2 8.79 -3.16 -14.15
CA TYR A 2 9.51 -4.36 -14.59
C TYR A 2 8.60 -5.58 -14.85
N GLY A 3 7.77 -5.97 -13.89
CA GLY A 3 6.92 -7.17 -14.00
C GLY A 3 6.10 -7.25 -15.31
N PRO A 4 5.23 -6.27 -15.62
CA PRO A 4 4.45 -6.29 -16.86
C PRO A 4 5.30 -6.24 -18.14
N LEU A 5 6.38 -5.45 -18.17
CA LEU A 5 7.30 -5.37 -19.32
C LEU A 5 8.01 -6.70 -19.56
N HIS A 6 8.53 -7.31 -18.50
CA HIS A 6 9.22 -8.58 -18.59
C HIS A 6 8.25 -9.68 -19.02
N ALA A 7 7.12 -9.84 -18.32
CA ALA A 7 6.17 -10.92 -18.55
C ALA A 7 5.48 -10.83 -19.92
N HIS A 8 4.97 -9.66 -20.31
CA HIS A 8 4.11 -9.53 -21.50
C HIS A 8 4.81 -8.97 -22.74
N LEU A 9 6.00 -8.37 -22.60
CA LEU A 9 6.70 -7.80 -23.75
C LEU A 9 8.03 -8.51 -24.03
N ALA A 10 8.79 -8.91 -23.01
CA ALA A 10 10.09 -9.54 -23.20
C ALA A 10 10.05 -11.07 -23.34
N LEU A 11 9.04 -11.72 -22.77
CA LEU A 11 8.87 -13.18 -22.85
C LEU A 11 7.94 -13.63 -23.98
N ASP A 12 6.89 -12.85 -24.29
CA ASP A 12 5.92 -13.19 -25.33
C ASP A 12 6.54 -13.07 -26.74
N PRO A 13 6.36 -14.06 -27.65
CA PRO A 13 7.11 -14.13 -28.92
C PRO A 13 6.98 -12.90 -29.82
N TYR A 14 5.75 -12.43 -30.04
CA TYR A 14 5.46 -11.31 -30.94
C TYR A 14 6.02 -9.97 -30.44
N PRO A 15 5.68 -9.50 -29.22
CA PRO A 15 6.21 -8.23 -28.73
C PRO A 15 7.72 -8.31 -28.44
N LYS A 16 8.27 -9.48 -28.11
CA LYS A 16 9.72 -9.64 -27.96
C LYS A 16 10.45 -9.30 -29.26
N GLU A 17 10.00 -9.86 -30.38
CA GLU A 17 10.60 -9.64 -31.70
C GLU A 17 10.44 -8.19 -32.18
N HIS A 18 9.23 -7.62 -32.06
CA HIS A 18 8.92 -6.32 -32.67
C HIS A 18 9.10 -5.11 -31.73
N LEU A 19 8.94 -5.29 -30.42
CA LEU A 19 8.95 -4.23 -29.43
C LEU A 19 10.21 -4.23 -28.54
N ILE A 20 10.89 -5.36 -28.34
CA ILE A 20 12.04 -5.43 -27.43
C ILE A 20 13.37 -5.56 -28.18
N LYS A 21 13.47 -6.48 -29.16
CA LYS A 21 14.74 -6.90 -29.78
C LYS A 21 15.62 -5.75 -30.30
N SER A 22 15.02 -4.72 -30.89
CA SER A 22 15.77 -3.55 -31.41
C SER A 22 16.12 -2.50 -30.36
N ARG A 23 15.52 -2.55 -29.16
CA ARG A 23 15.64 -1.53 -28.11
C ARG A 23 16.67 -1.92 -27.06
N LYS A 24 17.95 -1.81 -27.42
CA LYS A 24 19.11 -2.19 -26.58
C LYS A 24 19.06 -1.61 -25.15
N ASN A 25 18.61 -0.38 -24.98
CA ASN A 25 18.50 0.26 -23.66
C ASN A 25 17.42 -0.38 -22.77
N VAL A 26 16.31 -0.84 -23.38
CA VAL A 26 15.24 -1.55 -22.66
C VAL A 26 15.71 -2.93 -22.25
N ILE A 27 16.40 -3.64 -23.14
CA ILE A 27 17.02 -4.95 -22.85
C ILE A 27 18.02 -4.82 -21.70
N ALA A 28 18.96 -3.87 -21.79
CA ALA A 28 19.95 -3.64 -20.74
C ALA A 28 19.30 -3.25 -19.40
N TRP A 29 18.19 -2.52 -19.42
CA TRP A 29 17.43 -2.22 -18.21
C TRP A 29 16.73 -3.47 -17.65
N LEU A 30 16.08 -4.28 -18.48
CA LEU A 30 15.46 -5.55 -18.07
C LEU A 30 16.49 -6.49 -17.42
N GLU A 31 17.65 -6.65 -18.04
CA GLU A 31 18.76 -7.48 -17.52
C GLU A 31 19.31 -6.97 -16.18
N ARG A 32 19.37 -5.65 -15.97
CA ARG A 32 19.76 -5.07 -14.67
C ARG A 32 18.68 -5.32 -13.61
N MET A 33 17.41 -5.16 -13.97
CA MET A 33 16.29 -5.32 -13.05
C MET A 33 16.03 -6.79 -12.68
N ASP A 34 16.43 -7.74 -13.53
CA ASP A 34 16.34 -9.18 -13.24
C ASP A 34 17.38 -9.65 -12.20
N LYS A 35 18.46 -8.90 -12.04
CA LYS A 35 19.54 -9.23 -11.12
C LYS A 35 19.29 -8.62 -9.75
N THR A 36 19.22 -9.46 -8.73
CA THR A 36 19.36 -8.99 -7.34
C THR A 36 20.80 -8.48 -7.14
N PRO A 37 21.00 -7.21 -6.78
CA PRO A 37 22.34 -6.70 -6.52
C PRO A 37 22.98 -7.47 -5.36
N GLN A 38 24.19 -8.00 -5.57
CA GLN A 38 24.93 -8.73 -4.53
C GLN A 38 25.35 -7.83 -3.36
N LYS A 39 25.49 -6.53 -3.63
CA LYS A 39 25.74 -5.50 -2.64
C LYS A 39 24.66 -4.44 -2.79
N ILE A 40 23.86 -4.28 -1.75
CA ILE A 40 23.11 -3.05 -1.53
C ILE A 40 24.01 -2.10 -0.75
N GLY A 41 23.83 -0.78 -0.90
CA GLY A 41 24.58 0.20 -0.11
C GLY A 41 24.34 0.01 1.39
N ASP A 42 25.12 0.71 2.19
CA ASP A 42 24.97 0.66 3.65
C ASP A 42 23.66 1.34 4.09
N TRP A 43 23.11 0.87 5.20
CA TRP A 43 22.03 1.58 5.89
C TRP A 43 22.57 2.91 6.42
N LEU A 44 21.68 3.89 6.58
CA LEU A 44 22.07 5.12 7.25
C LEU A 44 22.41 4.81 8.72
N PRO A 45 23.41 5.50 9.29
CA PRO A 45 23.77 5.32 10.70
C PRO A 45 22.60 5.71 11.61
N ASN A 46 22.61 5.19 12.85
CA ASN A 46 21.64 5.55 13.89
C ASN A 46 20.15 5.35 13.52
N ASP A 47 19.87 4.43 12.60
CA ASP A 47 18.52 4.23 12.04
C ASP A 47 17.90 5.50 11.43
N ASP A 48 18.75 6.39 10.90
CA ASP A 48 18.31 7.63 10.27
C ASP A 48 17.37 7.34 9.08
N ILE A 49 16.32 8.14 8.97
CA ILE A 49 15.36 8.07 7.86
C ILE A 49 15.85 8.98 6.73
N PRO A 50 16.01 8.48 5.48
CA PRO A 50 16.46 9.31 4.38
C PRO A 50 15.56 10.53 4.14
N ALA A 51 16.15 11.71 3.98
CA ALA A 51 15.40 12.96 3.75
C ALA A 51 14.50 12.90 2.49
N THR A 52 14.86 12.06 1.52
CA THR A 52 14.08 11.82 0.29
C THR A 52 12.79 11.03 0.53
N LEU A 53 12.66 10.33 1.67
CA LEU A 53 11.46 9.58 2.02
C LEU A 53 10.38 10.47 2.64
N ILE A 54 10.76 11.55 3.31
CA ILE A 54 9.86 12.50 3.97
C ILE A 54 8.76 13.02 3.03
N PRO A 55 9.06 13.57 1.83
CA PRO A 55 8.01 14.04 0.91
C PRO A 55 7.09 12.92 0.41
N ILE A 56 7.58 11.68 0.32
CA ILE A 56 6.78 10.52 -0.06
C ILE A 56 5.78 10.20 1.05
N LEU A 57 6.23 10.13 2.31
CA LEU A 57 5.36 9.91 3.46
C LEU A 57 4.31 11.02 3.60
N HIS A 58 4.70 12.26 3.35
CA HIS A 58 3.78 13.40 3.34
C HIS A 58 2.66 13.20 2.31
N SER A 59 2.99 12.94 1.04
CA SER A 59 1.97 12.72 -0.01
C SER A 59 1.09 11.49 0.28
N GLN A 60 1.65 10.37 0.75
CA GLN A 60 0.84 9.21 1.13
C GLN A 60 -0.12 9.54 2.27
N CYS A 61 0.33 10.25 3.30
CA CYS A 61 -0.53 10.62 4.42
C CYS A 61 -1.60 11.65 4.03
N GLN A 62 -1.25 12.61 3.18
CA GLN A 62 -2.16 13.66 2.72
C GLN A 62 -3.22 13.11 1.76
N ASP A 63 -2.82 12.35 0.74
CA ASP A 63 -3.71 11.95 -0.36
C ASP A 63 -4.36 10.59 -0.10
N GLN A 64 -3.61 9.61 0.43
CA GLN A 64 -4.07 8.22 0.51
C GLN A 64 -4.84 7.91 1.80
N LEU A 65 -4.35 8.36 2.96
CA LEU A 65 -4.97 8.00 4.24
C LEU A 65 -6.44 8.45 4.35
N PRO A 66 -6.85 9.66 3.92
CA PRO A 66 -8.26 10.04 3.97
C PRO A 66 -9.16 9.09 3.16
N CYS A 67 -8.71 8.66 1.98
CA CYS A 67 -9.42 7.68 1.17
C CYS A 67 -9.51 6.32 1.87
N ILE A 68 -8.43 5.88 2.53
CA ILE A 68 -8.42 4.63 3.32
C ILE A 68 -9.43 4.73 4.46
N HIS A 69 -9.44 5.83 5.20
CA HIS A 69 -10.37 6.01 6.32
C HIS A 69 -11.84 5.94 5.88
N GLN A 70 -12.20 6.62 4.79
CA GLN A 70 -13.55 6.53 4.21
C GLN A 70 -13.89 5.11 3.73
N LEU A 71 -12.89 4.39 3.19
CA LEU A 71 -13.06 3.00 2.77
C LEU A 71 -13.33 2.07 3.97
N MET A 72 -12.71 2.32 5.12
CA MET A 72 -12.98 1.56 6.36
C MET A 72 -14.41 1.79 6.85
N ASP A 73 -14.92 3.03 6.79
CA ASP A 73 -16.31 3.33 7.12
C ASP A 73 -17.28 2.58 6.19
N LYS A 74 -17.02 2.60 4.87
CA LYS A 74 -17.81 1.83 3.90
C LYS A 74 -17.74 0.33 4.15
N THR A 75 -16.57 -0.16 4.57
CA THR A 75 -16.38 -1.58 4.92
C THR A 75 -17.23 -1.96 6.13
N ARG A 76 -17.22 -1.12 7.17
CA ARG A 76 -18.10 -1.27 8.35
C ARG A 76 -19.57 -1.27 7.95
N ASP A 77 -20.00 -0.32 7.12
CA ASP A 77 -21.38 -0.24 6.65
C ASP A 77 -21.81 -1.49 5.87
N TRP A 78 -20.93 -2.01 5.02
CA TRP A 78 -21.18 -3.25 4.30
C TRP A 78 -21.33 -4.42 5.26
N ILE A 79 -20.44 -4.56 6.24
CA ILE A 79 -20.50 -5.61 7.26
C ILE A 79 -21.80 -5.54 8.07
N ASN A 80 -22.25 -4.34 8.46
CA ASN A 80 -23.49 -4.16 9.21
C ASN A 80 -24.72 -4.59 8.40
N LYS A 81 -24.75 -4.27 7.10
CA LYS A 81 -25.84 -4.64 6.18
C LYS A 81 -25.84 -6.12 5.82
N HIS A 82 -24.69 -6.78 5.89
CA HIS A 82 -24.50 -8.19 5.54
C HIS A 82 -23.98 -8.97 6.76
N SER A 83 -24.67 -8.83 7.89
CA SER A 83 -24.20 -9.34 9.18
C SER A 83 -24.02 -10.86 9.21
N ALA A 84 -24.79 -11.62 8.40
CA ALA A 84 -24.66 -13.07 8.23
C ALA A 84 -23.39 -13.48 7.48
N GLU A 85 -22.89 -12.64 6.56
CA GLU A 85 -21.73 -12.96 5.74
C GLU A 85 -20.45 -13.07 6.58
N ILE A 86 -19.60 -14.01 6.18
CA ILE A 86 -18.31 -14.32 6.82
C ILE A 86 -17.15 -13.73 6.01
N THR A 87 -17.34 -13.65 4.69
CA THR A 87 -16.36 -13.10 3.75
C THR A 87 -16.86 -11.80 3.12
N LEU A 88 -15.93 -10.95 2.68
CA LEU A 88 -16.23 -9.72 1.95
C LEU A 88 -15.93 -9.91 0.45
N PRO A 89 -16.73 -9.32 -0.44
CA PRO A 89 -16.44 -9.30 -1.87
C PRO A 89 -15.23 -8.40 -2.16
N ARG A 90 -14.65 -8.58 -3.35
CA ARG A 90 -13.49 -7.80 -3.81
C ARG A 90 -13.76 -6.29 -3.87
N PHE A 91 -14.99 -5.91 -4.19
CA PHE A 91 -15.44 -4.53 -4.28
C PHE A 91 -16.80 -4.37 -3.61
N ILE A 92 -16.98 -3.31 -2.82
CA ILE A 92 -18.24 -2.99 -2.12
C ILE A 92 -18.82 -1.62 -2.52
N GLY A 93 -18.50 -1.16 -3.73
CA GLY A 93 -18.95 0.12 -4.28
C GLY A 93 -17.79 1.02 -4.70
N LYS A 94 -17.93 2.33 -4.47
CA LYS A 94 -16.92 3.35 -4.76
C LYS A 94 -16.61 4.21 -3.55
N VAL A 95 -15.41 4.76 -3.48
CA VAL A 95 -14.94 5.73 -2.50
C VAL A 95 -14.34 6.93 -3.21
N ASP A 96 -14.50 8.10 -2.62
CA ASP A 96 -13.94 9.34 -3.13
C ASP A 96 -12.46 9.42 -2.74
N TYR A 97 -11.64 10.01 -3.60
CA TYR A 97 -10.23 10.27 -3.32
C TYR A 97 -9.87 11.68 -3.76
N GLN A 98 -8.84 12.22 -3.13
CA GLN A 98 -8.21 13.46 -3.55
C GLN A 98 -6.71 13.22 -3.71
N ILE A 99 -6.13 13.69 -4.80
CA ILE A 99 -4.68 13.66 -5.03
C ILE A 99 -4.29 15.04 -5.53
N ASN A 100 -3.43 15.75 -4.79
CA ASN A 100 -2.93 17.07 -5.17
C ASN A 100 -4.06 18.05 -5.58
N GLY A 101 -5.16 18.06 -4.82
CA GLY A 101 -6.34 18.92 -5.06
C GLY A 101 -7.30 18.45 -6.15
N ALA A 102 -6.96 17.41 -6.91
CA ALA A 102 -7.88 16.80 -7.87
C ALA A 102 -8.74 15.72 -7.21
N GLU A 103 -10.04 15.74 -7.47
CA GLU A 103 -11.00 14.79 -6.92
C GLU A 103 -11.34 13.68 -7.91
N GLY A 104 -11.70 12.50 -7.39
CA GLY A 104 -12.21 11.41 -8.21
C GLY A 104 -12.87 10.31 -7.39
N LYS A 105 -13.40 9.30 -8.10
CA LYS A 105 -13.98 8.11 -7.47
C LYS A 105 -13.26 6.87 -7.94
N ARG A 106 -12.96 5.97 -7.01
CA ARG A 106 -12.37 4.66 -7.30
C ARG A 106 -13.22 3.54 -6.71
N LEU A 107 -13.01 2.31 -7.17
CA LEU A 107 -13.62 1.14 -6.55
C LEU A 107 -13.18 1.03 -5.08
N CYS A 108 -14.14 0.76 -4.20
CA CYS A 108 -13.93 0.54 -2.78
C CYS A 108 -13.51 -0.92 -2.58
N THR A 109 -12.23 -1.13 -2.24
CA THR A 109 -11.60 -2.45 -2.07
C THR A 109 -11.34 -2.75 -0.59
N PRO A 110 -12.18 -3.54 0.10
CA PRO A 110 -11.99 -3.85 1.53
C PRO A 110 -10.63 -4.45 1.89
N TYR A 111 -9.99 -5.10 0.91
CA TYR A 111 -8.60 -5.57 1.02
C TYR A 111 -7.62 -4.48 1.48
N THR A 112 -7.85 -3.22 1.09
CA THR A 112 -7.05 -2.07 1.52
C THR A 112 -7.09 -1.86 3.03
N GLN A 113 -8.23 -2.11 3.68
CA GLN A 113 -8.31 -2.06 5.15
C GLN A 113 -7.42 -3.13 5.78
N TRP A 114 -7.45 -4.37 5.30
CA TRP A 114 -6.56 -5.43 5.81
C TRP A 114 -5.07 -5.08 5.64
N MET A 115 -4.70 -4.39 4.55
CA MET A 115 -3.33 -3.90 4.37
C MET A 115 -2.98 -2.78 5.36
N TYR A 116 -3.92 -1.88 5.62
CA TYR A 116 -3.73 -0.81 6.60
C TYR A 116 -3.59 -1.36 8.03
N GLU A 117 -4.36 -2.37 8.42
CA GLU A 117 -4.22 -3.06 9.72
C GLU A 117 -2.79 -3.60 9.96
N ARG A 118 -2.07 -3.99 8.90
CA ARG A 118 -0.67 -4.43 8.99
C ARG A 118 0.31 -3.28 9.20
N VAL A 119 -0.01 -2.08 8.71
CA VAL A 119 0.76 -0.86 9.02
C VAL A 119 0.56 -0.48 10.49
N LEU A 120 -0.64 -0.68 11.03
CA LEU A 120 -0.94 -0.39 12.43
C LEU A 120 -0.28 -1.37 13.42
N ALA A 121 -0.08 -2.63 13.01
CA ALA A 121 0.48 -3.67 13.88
C ALA A 121 1.80 -3.28 14.59
N PRO A 122 2.87 -2.82 13.90
CA PRO A 122 4.10 -2.40 14.57
C PRO A 122 3.90 -1.15 15.45
N ILE A 123 3.03 -0.21 15.06
CA ILE A 123 2.74 1.00 15.86
C ILE A 123 2.03 0.63 17.17
N HIS A 124 1.18 -0.38 17.14
CA HIS A 124 0.54 -0.92 18.33
C HIS A 124 1.48 -1.70 19.23
N ALA A 125 2.42 -2.43 18.64
CA ALA A 125 3.43 -3.17 19.38
C ALA A 125 4.51 -2.27 19.99
N ALA A 126 4.66 -1.04 19.48
CA ALA A 126 5.61 -0.06 20.02
C ALA A 126 5.27 0.30 21.48
N VAL A 127 6.28 0.19 22.33
CA VAL A 127 6.25 0.56 23.75
C VAL A 127 6.91 1.91 23.95
N GLU A 128 6.81 2.49 25.15
CA GLU A 128 7.58 3.70 25.48
C GLU A 128 9.09 3.39 25.55
N PRO A 129 9.98 4.30 25.08
CA PRO A 129 9.72 5.64 24.54
C PRO A 129 9.42 5.68 23.02
N GLN A 130 9.45 4.55 22.32
CA GLN A 130 9.36 4.48 20.84
C GLN A 130 8.09 5.13 20.30
N ARG A 131 6.97 4.99 21.01
CA ARG A 131 5.71 5.63 20.61
C ARG A 131 5.81 7.16 20.69
N ALA A 132 6.39 7.70 21.76
CA ALA A 132 6.61 9.13 21.89
C ALA A 132 7.57 9.66 20.82
N GLU A 133 8.65 8.93 20.55
CA GLU A 133 9.63 9.26 19.49
C GLU A 133 8.97 9.30 18.10
N LEU A 134 8.12 8.31 17.77
CA LEU A 134 7.37 8.30 16.52
C LEU A 134 6.46 9.53 16.38
N ILE A 135 5.68 9.85 17.42
CA ILE A 135 4.77 11.01 17.41
C ILE A 135 5.56 12.31 17.25
N GLN A 136 6.65 12.44 18.01
CA GLN A 136 7.54 13.60 17.92
C GLN A 136 8.14 13.74 16.52
N TRP A 137 8.65 12.66 15.95
CA TRP A 137 9.26 12.67 14.62
C TRP A 137 8.25 13.04 13.53
N LEU A 138 7.06 12.44 13.54
CA LEU A 138 5.98 12.78 12.59
C LEU A 138 5.60 14.27 12.69
N SER A 139 5.52 14.81 13.90
CA SER A 139 5.24 16.23 14.14
C SER A 139 6.36 17.13 13.63
N GLN A 140 7.63 16.78 13.89
CA GLN A 140 8.79 17.55 13.43
C GLN A 140 8.87 17.60 11.89
N GLN A 141 8.50 16.51 11.22
CA GLN A 141 8.50 16.43 9.77
C GLN A 141 7.22 16.97 9.11
N ASN A 142 6.25 17.47 9.90
CA ASN A 142 4.93 17.91 9.43
C ASN A 142 4.17 16.82 8.65
N ILE A 143 4.35 15.54 8.98
CA ILE A 143 3.67 14.44 8.30
C ILE A 143 2.26 14.30 8.91
N PRO A 144 1.17 14.47 8.13
CA PRO A 144 -0.20 14.46 8.64
C PRO A 144 -0.73 13.03 8.86
N PHE A 145 -0.01 12.24 9.66
CA PHE A 145 -0.39 10.87 9.97
C PHE A 145 -1.43 10.84 11.09
N LYS A 146 -2.63 10.38 10.78
CA LYS A 146 -3.69 10.12 11.77
C LYS A 146 -3.95 8.63 11.84
N LEU A 147 -3.69 8.04 13.01
CA LEU A 147 -3.99 6.64 13.28
C LEU A 147 -5.48 6.47 13.58
N ILE A 148 -6.17 5.65 12.78
CA ILE A 148 -7.58 5.30 13.00
C ILE A 148 -7.69 3.79 13.07
N GLN A 149 -8.31 3.28 14.14
CA GLN A 149 -8.53 1.83 14.26
C GLN A 149 -9.79 1.40 13.52
N PRO A 150 -9.70 0.41 12.59
CA PRO A 150 -10.89 -0.20 12.02
C PRO A 150 -11.70 -0.92 13.11
N LYS A 151 -13.02 -0.80 13.05
CA LYS A 151 -13.93 -1.43 14.02
C LYS A 151 -14.09 -2.94 13.80
N ASP A 152 -13.93 -3.41 12.56
CA ASP A 152 -13.96 -4.84 12.22
C ASP A 152 -12.63 -5.26 11.63
N SER A 153 -11.85 -6.06 12.34
CA SER A 153 -10.60 -6.60 11.77
C SER A 153 -10.87 -7.60 10.65
N LEU A 154 -9.99 -7.62 9.66
CA LEU A 154 -10.08 -8.50 8.50
C LEU A 154 -8.87 -9.43 8.41
N VAL A 155 -9.03 -10.53 7.70
CA VAL A 155 -7.94 -11.48 7.39
C VAL A 155 -8.03 -11.87 5.93
N PHE A 156 -6.92 -11.81 5.20
CA PHE A 156 -6.86 -12.31 3.83
C PHE A 156 -6.24 -13.71 3.80
N GLN A 157 -7.02 -14.72 3.38
CA GLN A 157 -6.60 -16.12 3.31
C GLN A 157 -7.33 -16.81 2.15
N GLN A 158 -6.63 -17.71 1.43
CA GLN A 158 -7.20 -18.46 0.30
C GLN A 158 -7.85 -17.54 -0.76
N SER A 159 -7.17 -16.44 -1.09
CA SER A 159 -7.64 -15.44 -2.05
C SER A 159 -8.98 -14.78 -1.71
N ARG A 160 -9.40 -14.84 -0.43
CA ARG A 160 -10.63 -14.24 0.08
C ARG A 160 -10.35 -13.38 1.30
N LEU A 161 -11.22 -12.40 1.50
CA LEU A 161 -11.18 -11.53 2.67
C LEU A 161 -12.23 -12.00 3.67
N TRP A 162 -11.79 -12.32 4.88
CA TRP A 162 -12.58 -12.88 5.96
C TRP A 162 -12.74 -11.85 7.08
N ARG A 163 -13.88 -11.91 7.77
CA ARG A 163 -14.07 -11.19 9.03
C ARG A 163 -13.33 -11.93 10.13
N LYS A 164 -12.34 -11.29 10.76
CA LYS A 164 -11.49 -11.93 11.78
C LYS A 164 -12.31 -12.50 12.94
N ALA A 165 -13.39 -11.82 13.34
CA ALA A 165 -14.26 -12.22 14.45
C ALA A 165 -15.13 -13.46 14.15
N LYS A 166 -15.13 -13.99 12.92
CA LYS A 166 -15.91 -15.16 12.50
C LYS A 166 -15.03 -16.30 11.97
N LEU A 167 -13.72 -16.20 12.16
CA LEU A 167 -12.76 -17.27 11.88
C LEU A 167 -12.56 -18.15 13.11
#